data_AF-A0AA37MLS5-F1
#
_entry.id   AF-A0AA37MLS5-F1
#
_cell.length_a   1.000
_cell.length_b   1.000
_cell.length_c   1.000
_cell.angle_alpha   90.00
_cell.angle_beta   90.00
_cell.angle_gamma   90.00
#
_symmetry.space_group_name_H-M   'P 1'
#
loop_
_entity.id
_entity.type
_entity.pdbx_description
1 polymer ?
#
loop_
_entity_poly.entity_id
_entity_poly.type
_entity_poly.pdbx_seq_one_letter_code
_entity_poly.pdbx_strand_id
1 'polypeptide(L)'
;MDALSQELENYLISLGKNPSIVSERMAHYTEHLIHLLNIKDELLIDNYYGLAGHPLKSAEELAEINKTTPDVIRQVVEVLLRRLSVTPEWQMMKQLIPHNK
;
A
#
# COMPACT_ATOMS: atom_id res chain seq x y z
N MET A 1 14.31 2.65 0.34
CA MET A 1 13.09 3.29 0.84
C MET A 1 13.39 4.30 1.95
N ASP A 2 12.74 5.47 1.92
CA ASP A 2 12.81 6.50 2.97
C ASP A 2 11.84 6.23 4.13
N ALA A 3 12.05 6.91 5.27
CA ALA A 3 11.32 6.64 6.51
C ALA A 3 9.79 6.80 6.38
N LEU A 4 9.33 7.80 5.62
CA LEU A 4 7.90 8.04 5.40
C LEU A 4 7.27 6.91 4.60
N SER A 5 7.96 6.47 3.53
CA SER A 5 7.52 5.36 2.71
C SER A 5 7.52 4.04 3.50
N GLN A 6 8.49 3.85 4.39
CA GLN A 6 8.58 2.66 5.25
C GLN A 6 7.44 2.58 6.28
N GLU A 7 7.03 3.72 6.87
CA GLU A 7 5.88 3.78 7.77
C GLU A 7 4.60 3.33 7.05
N LEU A 8 4.36 3.83 5.84
CA LEU A 8 3.21 3.44 5.02
C LEU A 8 3.28 1.97 4.63
N GLU A 9 4.44 1.48 4.20
CA GLU A 9 4.62 0.07 3.84
C GLU A 9 4.28 -0.86 5.03
N ASN A 10 4.79 -0.56 6.22
CA ASN A 10 4.53 -1.37 7.42
C ASN A 10 3.04 -1.41 7.77
N TYR A 11 2.34 -0.30 7.56
CA TYR A 11 0.90 -0.23 7.73
C TYR A 11 0.17 -1.13 6.72
N LEU A 12 0.49 -1.03 5.43
CA LEU A 12 -0.15 -1.84 4.38
C LEU A 12 0.13 -3.34 4.54
N ILE A 13 1.36 -3.73 4.93
CA ILE A 13 1.69 -5.12 5.26
C ILE A 13 0.85 -5.64 6.42
N SER A 14 0.69 -4.83 7.47
CA SER A 14 -0.11 -5.22 8.64
C SER A 14 -1.59 -5.36 8.28
N LEU A 15 -2.09 -4.46 7.44
CA LEU A 15 -3.46 -4.46 6.94
C LEU A 15 -3.76 -5.69 6.08
N GLY A 16 -2.87 -6.02 5.12
CA GLY A 16 -3.03 -7.20 4.26
C GLY A 16 -2.97 -8.52 5.03
N LYS A 17 -2.17 -8.58 6.11
CA LYS A 17 -2.08 -9.77 6.98
C LYS A 17 -3.30 -9.93 7.89
N ASN A 18 -3.80 -8.83 8.44
CA ASN A 18 -4.92 -8.86 9.37
C ASN A 18 -5.87 -7.68 9.10
N PRO A 19 -6.78 -7.79 8.13
CA PRO A 19 -7.70 -6.70 7.81
C PRO A 19 -8.62 -6.32 9.00
N SER A 20 -8.83 -7.23 9.95
CA SER A 20 -9.64 -7.00 11.15
C SER A 20 -8.99 -6.08 12.20
N ILE A 21 -7.71 -5.73 12.06
CA ILE A 21 -7.02 -4.86 13.04
C ILE A 21 -7.33 -3.38 12.83
N VAL A 22 -7.89 -3.02 11.67
CA VAL A 22 -8.27 -1.64 11.37
C VAL A 22 -9.78 -1.48 11.56
N SER A 23 -10.17 -0.32 12.11
CA SER A 23 -11.59 0.06 12.13
C SER A 23 -12.10 0.27 10.70
N GLU A 24 -13.42 0.12 10.49
CA GLU A 24 -14.08 0.40 9.21
C GLU A 24 -13.72 1.80 8.68
N ARG A 25 -13.60 2.78 9.57
CA ARG A 25 -13.13 4.14 9.23
C ARG A 25 -11.72 4.14 8.63
N MET A 26 -10.79 3.37 9.21
CA MET A 26 -9.41 3.28 8.70
C MET A 26 -9.33 2.49 7.38
N ALA A 27 -10.20 1.50 7.20
CA ALA A 27 -10.33 0.80 5.92
C ALA A 27 -10.74 1.79 4.82
N HIS A 28 -11.81 2.58 5.04
CA HIS A 28 -12.25 3.59 4.08
C HIS A 28 -11.19 4.66 3.79
N TYR A 29 -10.46 5.12 4.80
CA TYR A 29 -9.35 6.05 4.54
C TYR A 29 -8.24 5.42 3.71
N THR A 30 -7.96 4.14 3.91
CA THR A 30 -6.97 3.42 3.09
C THR A 30 -7.45 3.29 1.65
N GLU A 31 -8.71 2.90 1.43
CA GLU A 31 -9.31 2.88 0.09
C GLU A 31 -9.17 4.25 -0.60
N HIS A 32 -9.53 5.33 0.10
CA HIS A 32 -9.36 6.69 -0.43
C HIS A 32 -7.92 7.05 -0.75
N LEU A 33 -6.95 6.65 0.09
CA LEU A 33 -5.53 6.89 -0.14
C LEU A 33 -5.05 6.16 -1.39
N ILE A 34 -5.41 4.88 -1.55
CA ILE A 34 -4.99 4.09 -2.72
C ILE A 34 -5.67 4.61 -4.00
N HIS A 35 -6.92 5.07 -3.93
CA HIS A 35 -7.64 5.70 -5.05
C HIS A 35 -7.03 7.02 -5.55
N LEU A 36 -6.04 7.60 -4.85
CA LEU A 36 -5.25 8.71 -5.40
C LEU A 36 -4.32 8.26 -6.53
N LEU A 37 -4.06 6.96 -6.63
CA LEU A 37 -3.34 6.35 -7.74
C LEU A 37 -4.27 6.17 -8.94
N ASN A 38 -3.68 5.94 -10.12
CA ASN A 38 -4.50 5.48 -11.24
C ASN A 38 -4.90 4.01 -11.04
N ILE A 39 -5.92 3.56 -11.77
CA ILE A 39 -6.48 2.20 -11.65
C ILE A 39 -5.42 1.10 -11.78
N LYS A 40 -4.39 1.28 -12.60
CA LYS A 40 -3.34 0.27 -12.79
C LYS A 40 -2.41 0.19 -11.58
N ASP A 41 -2.01 1.34 -11.07
CA ASP A 41 -1.10 1.47 -9.92
C ASP A 41 -1.80 1.03 -8.62
N GLU A 42 -3.08 1.36 -8.46
CA GLU A 42 -3.95 0.85 -7.40
C GLU A 42 -4.00 -0.68 -7.41
N LEU A 43 -4.38 -1.27 -8.55
CA LEU A 43 -4.46 -2.73 -8.66
C LEU A 43 -3.11 -3.40 -8.37
N LEU A 44 -2.00 -2.78 -8.78
CA LEU A 44 -0.66 -3.27 -8.46
C LEU A 44 -0.42 -3.28 -6.94
N ILE A 45 -0.70 -2.18 -6.24
CA ILE A 45 -0.54 -2.06 -4.78
C ILE A 45 -1.46 -3.05 -4.04
N ASP A 46 -2.70 -3.19 -4.47
CA ASP A 46 -3.66 -4.10 -3.84
C ASP A 46 -3.22 -5.56 -3.96
N ASN A 47 -2.75 -5.98 -5.13
CA ASN A 47 -2.21 -7.34 -5.28
C ASN A 47 -0.86 -7.49 -4.56
N TYR A 48 -0.01 -6.46 -4.53
CA TYR A 48 1.31 -6.54 -3.88
C TYR A 48 1.22 -6.66 -2.36
N TYR A 49 0.20 -6.06 -1.74
CA TYR A 49 -0.01 -6.12 -0.28
C TYR A 49 -1.20 -6.99 0.15
N GLY A 50 -2.01 -7.50 -0.78
CA GLY A 50 -3.19 -8.32 -0.47
C GLY A 50 -4.33 -7.50 0.15
N LEU A 51 -4.64 -6.34 -0.43
CA LEU A 51 -5.62 -5.38 0.08
C LEU A 51 -6.95 -5.49 -0.68
N ALA A 52 -8.02 -4.90 -0.13
CA ALA A 52 -9.34 -4.81 -0.77
C ALA A 52 -9.90 -6.16 -1.31
N GLY A 53 -9.53 -7.28 -0.68
CA GLY A 53 -9.94 -8.63 -1.12
C GLY A 53 -9.14 -9.18 -2.31
N HIS A 54 -8.11 -8.48 -2.79
CA HIS A 54 -7.18 -8.98 -3.78
C HIS A 54 -6.20 -9.99 -3.18
N PRO A 55 -5.82 -11.02 -3.95
CA PRO A 55 -4.82 -11.98 -3.50
C PRO A 55 -3.44 -11.32 -3.39
N LEU A 56 -2.73 -11.62 -2.30
CA LEU A 56 -1.32 -11.27 -2.15
C LEU A 56 -0.50 -11.99 -3.22
N LYS A 57 0.22 -11.23 -4.05
CA LYS A 57 1.10 -11.73 -5.10
C LYS A 57 2.54 -11.30 -4.87
N SER A 58 3.47 -12.21 -5.17
CA SER A 58 4.89 -11.90 -5.15
C SER A 58 5.29 -10.94 -6.29
N ALA A 59 6.43 -10.27 -6.12
CA ALA A 59 7.00 -9.42 -7.17
C ALA A 59 7.27 -10.21 -8.46
N GLU A 60 7.60 -11.51 -8.36
CA GLU A 60 7.73 -12.41 -9.51
C GLU A 60 6.42 -12.56 -10.29
N GLU A 61 5.32 -12.91 -9.63
CA GLU A 61 4.03 -13.10 -10.28
C GLU A 61 3.53 -11.81 -10.94
N LEU A 62 3.72 -10.68 -10.26
CA LEU A 62 3.36 -9.37 -10.79
C LEU A 62 4.23 -8.97 -11.98
N ALA A 63 5.52 -9.35 -11.98
CA ALA A 63 6.41 -9.09 -13.09
C ALA A 63 5.98 -9.87 -14.35
N GLU A 64 5.56 -11.13 -14.20
CA GLU A 64 5.03 -11.94 -15.30
C GLU A 64 3.76 -11.32 -15.90
N ILE A 65 2.81 -10.92 -15.04
CA ILE A 65 1.55 -10.27 -15.45
C ILE A 65 1.82 -8.96 -16.21
N ASN A 66 2.78 -8.16 -15.73
CA ASN A 66 3.10 -6.85 -16.28
C ASN A 66 4.18 -6.90 -17.38
N LYS A 67 4.65 -8.09 -17.77
CA LYS A 67 5.73 -8.31 -18.75
C LYS A 67 6.98 -7.48 -18.46
N THR A 68 7.39 -7.48 -17.20
CA THR A 68 8.54 -6.74 -16.70
C THR A 68 9.40 -7.64 -15.80
N THR A 69 10.33 -7.05 -15.04
CA THR A 69 11.15 -7.79 -14.06
C THR A 69 10.68 -7.53 -12.64
N PRO A 70 10.94 -8.45 -11.69
CA PRO A 70 10.59 -8.26 -10.28
C PRO A 70 11.25 -7.01 -9.67
N ASP A 71 12.45 -6.65 -10.15
CA ASP A 71 13.13 -5.43 -9.74
C ASP A 71 12.34 -4.17 -10.12
N VAL A 72 11.84 -4.12 -11.36
CA VAL A 72 10.98 -3.01 -11.82
C VAL A 72 9.69 -2.94 -11.01
N ILE A 73 9.06 -4.07 -10.67
CA ILE A 73 7.88 -4.07 -9.80
C ILE A 73 8.20 -3.42 -8.44
N ARG A 74 9.30 -3.83 -7.80
CA ARG A 74 9.71 -3.27 -6.50
C ARG A 74 10.01 -1.76 -6.60
N GLN A 75 10.68 -1.33 -7.66
CA GLN A 75 10.95 0.10 -7.89
C GLN A 75 9.66 0.90 -8.09
N VAL A 76 8.71 0.37 -8.87
CA VAL A 76 7.39 1.02 -9.08
C VAL A 76 6.66 1.12 -7.75
N VAL A 77 6.58 0.04 -6.97
CA VAL A 77 5.95 0.05 -5.65
C VAL A 77 6.61 1.08 -4.73
N GLU A 78 7.95 1.14 -4.69
CA GLU A 78 8.67 2.14 -3.88
C GLU A 78 8.30 3.58 -4.31
N VAL A 79 8.22 3.85 -5.61
CA VAL A 79 7.82 5.17 -6.14
C VAL A 79 6.37 5.51 -5.76
N LEU A 80 5.45 4.56 -5.88
CA LEU A 80 4.04 4.75 -5.53
C LEU A 80 3.88 5.02 -4.03
N LEU A 81 4.57 4.25 -3.18
CA LEU A 81 4.55 4.46 -1.74
C LEU A 81 5.16 5.79 -1.35
N ARG A 82 6.25 6.21 -2.00
CA ARG A 82 6.81 7.55 -1.78
C ARG A 82 5.81 8.64 -2.13
N ARG A 83 5.09 8.51 -3.25
CA ARG A 83 4.05 9.46 -3.65
C ARG A 83 2.90 9.51 -2.64
N LEU A 84 2.42 8.36 -2.17
CA LEU A 84 1.35 8.28 -1.17
C LEU A 84 1.79 8.77 0.21
N SER A 85 3.02 8.48 0.61
CA SER A 85 3.53 8.84 1.94
C SER A 85 3.68 10.34 2.17
N VAL A 86 3.69 11.16 1.11
CA VAL A 86 3.77 12.62 1.21
C VAL A 86 2.40 13.30 1.05
N THR A 87 1.32 12.55 0.86
CA THR A 87 -0.01 13.14 0.69
C THR A 87 -0.61 13.59 2.03
N PRO A 88 -1.41 14.68 2.05
CA PRO A 88 -2.12 15.12 3.24
C PRO A 88 -2.98 14.01 3.86
N GLU A 89 -3.59 13.17 3.03
CA GLU A 89 -4.44 12.05 3.45
C GLU A 89 -3.66 11.08 4.34
N TRP A 90 -2.47 10.67 3.89
CA TRP A 90 -1.62 9.79 4.72
C TRP A 90 -1.13 10.49 5.98
N GLN A 91 -0.75 11.77 5.89
CA GLN A 91 -0.30 12.55 7.05
C GLN A 91 -1.40 12.71 8.11
N MET A 92 -2.67 12.74 7.72
CA MET A 92 -3.79 12.70 8.65
C MET A 92 -4.02 11.29 9.21
N MET A 93 -4.04 10.27 8.34
CA MET A 93 -4.24 8.88 8.74
C MET A 93 -3.22 8.42 9.79
N LYS A 94 -1.94 8.78 9.62
CA LYS A 94 -0.90 8.38 10.57
C LYS A 94 -1.14 8.89 11.99
N GLN A 95 -1.80 10.04 12.16
CA GLN A 95 -2.16 10.57 13.49
C GLN A 95 -3.27 9.77 14.17
N LEU A 96 -4.08 9.04 13.38
CA LEU A 96 -5.18 8.22 13.87
C LEU A 96 -4.74 6.80 14.22
N ILE A 97 -3.58 6.36 13.73
CA ILE A 97 -3.01 5.07 14.07
C ILE A 97 -2.47 5.17 15.50
N PRO A 98 -2.97 4.35 16.45
CA PRO A 98 -2.49 4.37 17.82
C PRO A 98 -0.99 4.05 17.83
N HIS A 99 -0.18 5.04 18.19
CA HIS A 99 1.24 4.84 18.45
C HIS A 99 1.34 4.17 19.81
N ASN A 100 1.26 2.84 19.84
CA ASN A 100 1.52 2.12 21.07
C ASN A 100 3.01 2.32 21.40
N LYS A 101 3.28 3.23 22.35
CA LYS A 101 4.60 3.43 22.97
C LYS A 101 5.01 2.20 23.74
#